data_AF-A0A1I8CGE8-F1
#
_entry.id   AF-A0A1I8CGE8-F1
#
_cell.length_a   1.000
_cell.length_b   1.000
_cell.length_c   1.000
_cell.angle_alpha   90.00
_cell.angle_beta   90.00
_cell.angle_gamma   90.00
#
_symmetry.space_group_name_H-M   'P 1'
#
loop_
_entity.id
_entity.type
_entity.pdbx_description
1 polymer ?
#
loop_
_entity_poly.entity_id
_entity_poly.type
_entity_poly.pdbx_seq_one_letter_code
_entity_poly.pdbx_strand_id
1 'polypeptide(L)'
;MQASPVPSNGSLPFSRSLDVIKAEQAVNLDILRVKMVGIEMKDVVPFLVSRRVLNTMEMSDIYSKNTSTQQLDALLSILSTKNHWMGCFIDSLIRNGQSSIVKELLNETNINRRSPSSSPK
;
A
#
# COMPACT_ATOMS: atom_id res chain seq x y z
N MET A 1 -52.47 -18.06 12.44
CA MET A 1 -51.24 -17.84 11.66
C MET A 1 -50.46 -16.74 12.34
N GLN A 2 -49.36 -17.05 13.04
CA GLN A 2 -48.49 -16.03 13.65
C GLN A 2 -47.35 -15.75 12.68
N ALA A 3 -47.15 -14.48 12.31
CA ALA A 3 -46.01 -14.03 11.55
C ALA A 3 -44.83 -13.80 12.51
N SER A 4 -43.74 -14.55 12.34
CA SER A 4 -42.48 -14.31 13.03
C SER A 4 -41.84 -13.00 12.53
N PRO A 5 -41.35 -12.12 13.41
CA PRO A 5 -40.54 -10.99 12.98
C PRO A 5 -39.12 -11.48 12.70
N VAL A 6 -38.62 -11.24 11.48
CA VAL A 6 -37.21 -11.45 11.14
C VAL A 6 -36.42 -10.27 11.74
N PRO A 7 -35.47 -10.49 12.65
CA PRO A 7 -34.62 -9.40 13.13
C PRO A 7 -33.63 -9.01 12.03
N SER A 8 -33.86 -7.84 11.46
CA SER A 8 -32.99 -7.13 10.53
C SER A 8 -31.70 -6.66 11.23
N ASN A 9 -30.80 -7.57 11.58
CA ASN A 9 -29.47 -7.23 12.09
C ASN A 9 -28.39 -7.65 11.10
N GLY A 10 -28.49 -7.14 9.87
CA GLY A 10 -27.33 -7.02 8.99
C GLY A 10 -26.46 -5.88 9.48
N SER A 11 -25.59 -6.15 10.46
CA SER A 11 -24.47 -5.25 10.77
C SER A 11 -23.69 -5.05 9.47
N LEU A 12 -23.83 -3.88 8.84
CA LEU A 12 -23.00 -3.51 7.71
C LEU A 12 -21.55 -3.64 8.19
N PRO A 13 -20.66 -4.30 7.43
CA PRO A 13 -19.25 -4.39 7.82
C PRO A 13 -18.74 -2.96 7.97
N PHE A 14 -18.53 -2.53 9.22
CA PHE A 14 -18.06 -1.19 9.52
C PHE A 14 -16.76 -0.97 8.74
N SER A 15 -16.75 0.07 7.89
CA SER A 15 -15.53 0.53 7.23
C SER A 15 -14.43 0.64 8.28
N ARG A 16 -13.24 0.08 8.00
CA ARG A 16 -12.10 0.16 8.93
C ARG A 16 -11.86 1.61 9.34
N SER A 17 -11.52 1.83 10.61
CA SER A 17 -11.16 3.18 11.08
C SER A 17 -9.93 3.71 10.35
N LEU A 18 -9.82 5.02 10.25
CA LEU A 18 -8.70 5.69 9.58
C LEU A 18 -7.35 5.34 10.21
N ASP A 19 -7.30 5.18 11.54
CA ASP A 19 -6.08 4.81 12.26
C ASP A 19 -5.62 3.39 11.92
N VAL A 20 -6.56 2.46 11.77
CA VAL A 20 -6.24 1.08 11.33
C VAL A 20 -5.71 1.09 9.89
N ILE A 21 -6.31 1.90 9.01
CA ILE A 21 -5.83 2.04 7.61
C ILE A 21 -4.41 2.64 7.58
N LYS A 22 -4.14 3.67 8.38
CA LYS A 22 -2.81 4.30 8.46
C LYS A 22 -1.76 3.35 9.05
N ALA A 23 -2.11 2.56 10.06
CA ALA A 23 -1.22 1.55 10.63
C ALA A 23 -0.87 0.48 9.59
N GLU A 24 -1.86 -0.04 8.84
CA GLU A 24 -1.61 -0.98 7.74
C GLU A 24 -0.73 -0.35 6.65
N GLN A 25 -0.97 0.92 6.33
CA GLN A 25 -0.15 1.64 5.36
C GLN A 25 1.31 1.79 5.81
N ALA A 26 1.57 2.10 7.09
CA ALA A 26 2.91 2.20 7.62
C ALA A 26 3.66 0.87 7.48
N VAL A 27 3.02 -0.24 7.88
CA VAL A 27 3.57 -1.60 7.73
C VAL A 27 3.88 -1.93 6.27
N ASN A 28 2.97 -1.56 5.35
CA ASN A 28 3.17 -1.77 3.92
C ASN A 28 4.39 -1.00 3.39
N LEU A 29 4.61 0.23 3.85
CA LEU A 29 5.75 1.04 3.45
C LEU A 29 7.07 0.45 3.95
N ASP A 30 7.10 -0.09 5.18
CA ASP A 30 8.28 -0.76 5.73
C ASP A 30 8.66 -2.01 4.92
N ILE A 31 7.67 -2.84 4.56
CA ILE A 31 7.89 -4.00 3.70
C ILE A 31 8.44 -3.55 2.34
N LEU A 32 7.85 -2.53 1.73
CA LEU A 32 8.30 -2.01 0.44
C LEU A 32 9.74 -1.49 0.50
N ARG A 33 10.15 -0.85 1.59
CA ARG A 33 11.51 -0.37 1.76
C ARG A 33 12.55 -1.48 1.61
N VAL A 34 12.25 -2.67 2.13
CA VAL A 34 13.12 -3.84 2.02
C VAL A 34 13.03 -4.46 0.63
N LYS A 35 11.82 -4.62 0.08
CA LYS A 35 11.59 -5.35 -1.18
C LYS A 35 11.96 -4.58 -2.43
N MET A 36 11.97 -3.26 -2.39
CA MET A 36 12.29 -2.40 -3.53
C MET A 36 13.78 -2.15 -3.73
N VAL A 37 14.65 -2.73 -2.89
CA VAL A 37 16.10 -2.62 -3.07
C VAL A 37 16.48 -3.21 -4.43
N GLY A 38 17.13 -2.41 -5.27
CA GLY A 38 17.54 -2.80 -6.62
C GLY A 38 16.50 -2.53 -7.72
N ILE A 39 15.30 -2.04 -7.38
CA ILE A 39 14.32 -1.56 -8.36
C ILE A 39 14.64 -0.13 -8.77
N GLU A 40 14.66 0.13 -10.07
CA GLU A 40 14.92 1.48 -10.57
C GLU A 40 13.66 2.35 -10.54
N MET A 41 13.76 3.57 -10.01
CA MET A 41 12.61 4.48 -9.91
C MET A 41 12.05 4.90 -11.27
N LYS A 42 12.82 4.80 -12.36
CA LYS A 42 12.35 5.03 -13.73
C LYS A 42 11.25 4.06 -14.18
N ASP A 43 11.20 2.87 -13.58
CA ASP A 43 10.20 1.86 -13.92
C ASP A 43 8.89 2.13 -13.17
N VAL A 44 8.97 2.70 -11.96
CA VAL A 44 7.82 2.87 -11.06
C VAL A 44 7.20 4.27 -11.12
N VAL A 45 8.01 5.32 -10.96
CA VAL A 45 7.55 6.69 -10.75
C VAL A 45 6.73 7.25 -11.92
N PRO A 46 7.13 7.09 -13.21
CA PRO A 46 6.34 7.61 -14.33
C PRO A 46 4.94 7.01 -14.39
N PHE A 47 4.81 5.74 -13.99
CA PHE A 47 3.51 5.07 -13.91
C PHE A 47 2.62 5.71 -12.84
N LEU A 48 3.17 5.98 -11.66
CA LEU A 48 2.45 6.62 -10.56
C LEU A 48 2.02 8.05 -10.91
N VAL A 49 2.81 8.77 -11.71
CA VAL A 49 2.41 10.08 -12.27
C VAL A 49 1.25 9.92 -13.25
N SER A 50 1.33 8.97 -14.17
CA SER A 50 0.26 8.72 -15.16
C SER A 50 -1.09 8.36 -14.49
N ARG A 51 -1.03 7.67 -13.35
CA ARG A 51 -2.19 7.29 -12.52
C ARG A 51 -2.63 8.37 -11.53
N ARG A 52 -2.00 9.56 -11.57
CA ARG A 52 -2.27 10.71 -10.69
C ARG A 52 -2.08 10.40 -9.20
N VAL A 53 -1.26 9.40 -8.89
CA VAL A 53 -0.79 9.17 -7.51
C VAL A 53 0.26 10.22 -7.19
N LEU A 54 1.21 10.43 -8.10
CA LEU A 54 2.22 11.47 -8.01
C LEU A 54 1.92 12.61 -8.97
N ASN A 55 2.41 13.80 -8.66
CA ASN A 55 2.49 14.92 -9.61
C ASN A 55 3.92 15.07 -10.17
N THR A 56 4.09 15.96 -11.14
CA THR A 56 5.37 16.17 -11.82
C THR A 56 6.44 16.81 -10.94
N MET A 57 6.05 17.62 -9.94
CA MET A 57 6.98 18.21 -8.97
C MET A 57 7.51 17.13 -8.01
N GLU A 58 6.62 16.27 -7.48
CA GLU A 58 6.99 15.11 -6.66
C GLU A 58 7.91 14.14 -7.42
N MET A 59 7.65 13.91 -8.71
CA MET A 59 8.54 13.12 -9.58
C MET A 59 9.93 13.76 -9.69
N SER A 60 9.99 15.08 -9.90
CA SER A 60 11.25 15.82 -9.96
C SER A 60 12.01 15.72 -8.63
N ASP A 61 11.31 15.85 -7.50
CA ASP A 61 11.90 15.75 -6.17
C ASP A 61 12.49 14.36 -5.91
N ILE A 62 11.84 13.29 -6.39
CA ILE A 62 12.37 11.93 -6.32
C ILE A 62 13.65 11.82 -7.16
N TYR A 63 13.63 12.23 -8.43
CA TYR A 63 14.81 12.08 -9.30
C TYR A 63 15.96 13.03 -8.96
N SER A 64 15.71 14.10 -8.20
CA SER A 64 16.77 14.97 -7.67
C SER A 64 17.71 14.26 -6.69
N LYS A 65 17.33 13.07 -6.17
CA LYS A 65 18.18 12.32 -5.24
C LYS A 65 19.28 11.55 -5.97
N ASN A 66 20.46 11.50 -5.35
CA ASN A 66 21.69 11.02 -5.96
C ASN A 66 21.80 9.49 -6.01
N THR A 67 21.13 8.78 -5.12
CA THR A 67 21.20 7.31 -5.04
C THR A 67 19.83 6.68 -5.13
N SER A 68 19.74 5.47 -5.69
CA SER A 68 18.48 4.71 -5.79
C SER A 68 17.79 4.55 -4.43
N THR A 69 18.55 4.33 -3.35
CA THR A 69 18.03 4.28 -1.98
C THR A 69 17.41 5.60 -1.54
N GLN A 70 18.06 6.74 -1.82
CA GLN A 70 17.49 8.04 -1.48
C GLN A 70 16.24 8.35 -2.31
N GLN A 71 16.21 7.94 -3.58
CA GLN A 71 15.02 8.09 -4.42
C GLN A 71 13.85 7.22 -3.90
N LEU A 72 14.13 5.98 -3.49
CA LEU A 72 13.16 5.10 -2.84
C LEU A 72 12.62 5.71 -1.54
N ASP A 73 13.50 6.19 -0.66
CA ASP A 73 13.09 6.83 0.59
C ASP A 73 12.23 8.08 0.34
N ALA A 74 12.56 8.89 -0.67
CA ALA A 74 11.75 10.03 -1.09
C ALA A 74 10.36 9.60 -1.57
N LEU A 75 10.29 8.55 -2.41
CA LEU A 75 9.02 7.98 -2.87
C LEU A 75 8.17 7.49 -1.70
N LEU A 76 8.74 6.71 -0.78
CA LEU A 76 8.00 6.17 0.38
C LEU A 76 7.49 7.29 1.30
N SER A 77 8.29 8.34 1.51
CA SER A 77 7.88 9.53 2.26
C SER A 77 6.66 10.19 1.61
N ILE A 78 6.66 10.37 0.29
CA ILE A 78 5.52 10.95 -0.43
C ILE A 78 4.29 10.02 -0.33
N LEU A 79 4.47 8.71 -0.53
CA LEU A 79 3.37 7.73 -0.46
C LEU A 79 2.75 7.65 0.94
N SER A 80 3.51 7.90 2.01
CA SER A 80 3.00 7.95 3.39
C SER A 80 1.91 9.01 3.59
N THR A 81 1.93 10.08 2.79
CA THR A 81 0.96 11.18 2.86
C THR A 81 -0.28 10.94 2.00
N LYS A 82 -0.26 9.91 1.15
CA LYS A 82 -1.28 9.65 0.13
C LYS A 82 -2.14 8.45 0.50
N ASN A 83 -3.38 8.46 0.02
CA ASN A 83 -4.29 7.32 0.13
C ASN A 83 -4.38 6.60 -1.23
N HIS A 84 -4.81 5.33 -1.20
CA HIS A 84 -5.16 4.53 -2.40
C HIS A 84 -4.04 4.32 -3.44
N TRP A 85 -2.77 4.55 -3.09
CA TRP A 85 -1.64 4.39 -4.00
C TRP A 85 -1.26 2.92 -4.26
N MET A 86 -1.50 2.03 -3.28
CA MET A 86 -1.01 0.64 -3.30
C MET A 86 -1.44 -0.14 -4.55
N GLY A 87 -2.68 0.03 -5.00
CA GLY A 87 -3.16 -0.64 -6.22
C GLY A 87 -2.43 -0.19 -7.47
N CYS A 88 -2.22 1.12 -7.64
CA CYS A 88 -1.47 1.67 -8.77
C CYS A 88 0.02 1.29 -8.71
N PHE A 89 0.56 1.22 -7.50
CA PHE A 89 1.94 0.81 -7.24
C PHE A 89 2.15 -0.67 -7.60
N ILE A 90 1.25 -1.56 -7.19
CA ILE A 90 1.28 -2.97 -7.59
C ILE A 90 1.16 -3.13 -9.12
N ASP A 91 0.23 -2.40 -9.76
CA ASP A 91 0.09 -2.42 -11.23
C ASP A 91 1.41 -1.99 -11.92
N SER A 92 2.11 -0.99 -11.37
CA SER A 92 3.43 -0.58 -11.89
C SER A 92 4.45 -1.71 -11.80
N LEU A 93 4.51 -2.44 -10.68
CA LEU A 93 5.45 -3.56 -10.51
C LEU A 93 5.14 -4.70 -11.48
N ILE A 94 3.87 -5.08 -11.63
CA ILE A 94 3.44 -6.14 -12.55
C ILE A 94 3.86 -5.81 -13.98
N ARG A 95 3.62 -4.57 -14.43
CA ARG A 95 3.95 -4.11 -15.79
C ARG A 95 5.44 -4.08 -16.08
N ASN A 96 6.26 -3.91 -15.05
CA ASN A 96 7.73 -3.96 -15.16
C ASN A 96 8.31 -5.35 -14.90
N GLY A 97 7.48 -6.41 -14.90
CA GLY A 97 7.93 -7.79 -14.72
C GLY A 97 8.27 -8.16 -13.27
N GLN A 98 8.04 -7.27 -12.31
CA GLN A 98 8.36 -7.45 -10.88
C GLN A 98 7.25 -8.22 -10.13
N SER A 99 6.66 -9.23 -10.79
CA SER A 99 5.53 -10.00 -10.25
C SER A 99 5.91 -10.86 -9.03
N SER A 100 7.18 -11.25 -8.90
CA SER A 100 7.70 -11.96 -7.72
C SER A 100 7.59 -11.10 -6.46
N ILE A 101 8.06 -9.86 -6.54
CA ILE A 101 8.00 -8.88 -5.45
C ILE A 101 6.56 -8.64 -5.02
N VAL A 102 5.63 -8.53 -5.97
CA VAL A 102 4.20 -8.36 -5.68
C VAL A 102 3.63 -9.54 -4.90
N LYS A 103 3.99 -10.78 -5.27
CA LYS A 103 3.53 -11.98 -4.54
C LYS A 103 4.04 -11.98 -3.11
N GLU A 104 5.31 -11.65 -2.90
CA GLU A 104 5.91 -11.56 -1.56
C GLU A 104 5.24 -10.47 -0.72
N LEU A 105 5.06 -9.27 -1.28
CA LEU A 105 4.36 -8.17 -0.63
C LEU A 105 2.94 -8.56 -0.21
N LEU A 106 2.17 -9.18 -1.11
CA LEU A 106 0.80 -9.62 -0.81
C LEU A 106 0.76 -10.72 0.26
N ASN A 107 1.76 -11.61 0.30
CA ASN A 107 1.84 -12.64 1.33
C ASN A 107 2.14 -12.02 2.70
N GLU A 108 3.14 -11.15 2.80
CA GLU A 108 3.55 -10.51 4.07
C GLU A 108 2.44 -9.59 4.62
N THR A 109 1.75 -8.87 3.74
CA THR A 109 0.60 -8.04 4.14
C THR A 109 -0.60 -8.86 4.59
N ASN A 110 -0.89 -10.00 3.95
CA ASN A 110 -1.95 -10.91 4.40
C ASN A 110 -1.61 -11.63 5.71
N ILE A 111 -0.34 -11.97 5.95
CA ILE A 111 0.12 -12.50 7.24
C ILE A 111 -0.14 -11.47 8.34
N ASN A 112 0.24 -10.20 8.13
CA ASN A 112 0.00 -9.14 9.10
C ASN A 112 -1.50 -8.89 9.35
N ARG A 113 -2.38 -9.06 8.36
CA ARG A 113 -3.84 -9.01 8.57
C ARG A 113 -4.41 -10.19 9.35
N ARG A 114 -3.77 -11.37 9.30
CA ARG A 114 -4.20 -12.59 10.01
C ARG A 114 -3.70 -12.67 11.45
N SER A 115 -2.91 -11.69 11.89
CA SER A 115 -2.47 -11.55 13.28
C SER A 115 -3.36 -10.59 14.09
N PRO A 116 -4.64 -10.90 14.39
CA PRO A 116 -5.33 -10.27 15.52
C PRO A 116 -5.67 -11.35 16.57
N SER A 117 -4.69 -11.80 17.36
CA SER A 117 -5.01 -12.47 18.64
C SER A 117 -3.82 -12.52 19.59
N SER A 118 -3.57 -11.43 20.29
CA SER A 118 -3.10 -11.51 21.67
C SER A 118 -3.94 -10.58 22.51
N SER A 119 -5.15 -11.03 22.83
CA SER A 119 -5.91 -10.47 23.95
C SER A 119 -5.12 -10.75 25.23
N PRO A 120 -4.79 -9.72 26.05
CA PRO A 120 -4.31 -9.97 27.40
C PRO A 120 -5.47 -10.57 28.21
N LYS A 121 -5.18 -11.66 28.95
CA LYS A 121 -6.03 -12.16 30.03
C LYS A 121 -6.00 -11.20 31.21
#